data_AF-A0A1R1YSR4-F1
#
_entry.id   AF-A0A1R1YSR4-F1
#
_cell.length_a   1.000
_cell.length_b   1.000
_cell.length_c   1.000
_cell.angle_alpha   90.00
_cell.angle_beta   90.00
_cell.angle_gamma   90.00
#
_symmetry.space_group_name_H-M   'P 1'
#
loop_
_entity.id
_entity.type
_entity.pdbx_description
1 polymer ?
#
loop_
_entity_poly.entity_id
_entity_poly.type
_entity_poly.pdbx_seq_one_letter_code
_entity_poly.pdbx_strand_id
1 'polypeptide(L)'
;MIEMVSKQYSHPGSMFAFQANNFHYISNAIKYSSGLSQFLPSSIITKYETLTGRNRMALKAIWQSSLATFMSSNINSNEKIELFNTSFEKICNDLSSFVIYDPDLRGHLIQDAVDCLVPKYSSFLDENKINRSYLKYPVPAVEKKIDLTYSNKQS
;
A
#
# COMPACT_ATOMS: atom_id res chain seq x y z
N MET A 1 -7.65 19.26 8.96
CA MET A 1 -8.45 18.28 9.73
C MET A 1 -8.04 16.84 9.42
N ILE A 2 -8.09 16.38 8.17
CA ILE A 2 -7.67 15.00 7.78
C ILE A 2 -6.27 14.64 8.30
N GLU A 3 -5.26 15.46 8.02
CA GLU A 3 -3.88 15.20 8.46
C GLU A 3 -3.76 15.16 10.00
N MET A 4 -4.53 15.99 10.70
CA MET A 4 -4.52 16.03 12.17
C MET A 4 -5.17 14.78 12.77
N VAL A 5 -6.30 14.32 12.21
CA VAL A 5 -6.95 13.07 12.62
C VAL A 5 -6.06 11.87 12.30
N SER A 6 -5.38 11.90 11.15
CA SER A 6 -4.51 10.80 10.72
C SER A 6 -3.33 10.55 11.67
N LYS A 7 -2.90 11.56 12.45
CA LYS A 7 -1.84 11.41 13.46
C LYS A 7 -2.26 10.55 14.67
N GLN A 8 -3.54 10.23 14.81
CA GLN A 8 -4.04 9.32 15.84
C GLN A 8 -3.75 7.85 15.50
N TYR A 9 -3.43 7.53 14.24
CA TYR A 9 -3.03 6.19 13.86
C TYR A 9 -1.59 5.94 14.33
N SER A 10 -1.39 4.85 15.06
CA SER A 10 -0.09 4.42 15.58
C SER A 10 0.89 4.01 14.48
N HIS A 11 0.38 3.64 13.31
CA HIS A 11 1.16 3.08 12.22
C HIS A 11 1.11 3.99 10.98
N PRO A 12 2.28 4.34 10.39
CA PRO A 12 2.33 5.18 9.19
C PRO A 12 1.52 4.63 8.01
N GLY A 13 1.45 3.30 7.85
CA GLY A 13 0.67 2.66 6.79
C GLY A 13 -0.81 3.04 6.88
N SER A 14 -1.43 2.85 8.05
CA SER A 14 -2.84 3.19 8.27
C SER A 14 -3.10 4.69 8.14
N MET A 15 -2.15 5.53 8.61
CA MET A 15 -2.22 6.98 8.46
C MET A 15 -2.30 7.40 6.99
N PHE A 16 -1.38 6.93 6.14
CA PHE A 16 -1.36 7.32 4.73
C PHE A 16 -2.52 6.69 3.94
N ALA A 17 -2.94 5.47 4.28
CA ALA A 17 -4.15 4.87 3.71
C ALA A 17 -5.41 5.69 4.03
N PHE A 18 -5.54 6.14 5.28
CA PHE A 18 -6.61 7.04 5.71
C PHE A 18 -6.63 8.33 4.92
N GLN A 19 -5.47 8.98 4.78
CA GLN A 19 -5.35 10.22 4.02
C GLN A 19 -5.70 10.00 2.54
N ALA A 20 -5.17 8.96 1.90
CA ALA A 20 -5.47 8.64 0.50
C ALA A 20 -6.96 8.43 0.28
N ASN A 21 -7.63 7.64 1.13
CA ASN A 21 -9.05 7.36 1.02
C ASN A 21 -9.91 8.63 1.16
N ASN A 22 -9.61 9.48 2.14
CA ASN A 22 -10.38 10.70 2.37
C ASN A 22 -10.14 11.75 1.27
N PHE A 23 -8.91 11.94 0.81
CA PHE A 23 -8.64 12.89 -0.27
C PHE A 23 -9.26 12.45 -1.60
N HIS A 24 -9.21 11.15 -1.91
CA HIS A 24 -9.88 10.58 -3.08
C HIS A 24 -11.40 10.73 -3.01
N TYR A 25 -11.99 10.48 -1.83
CA TYR A 25 -13.42 10.73 -1.62
C TYR A 25 -13.77 12.19 -1.88
N ILE A 26 -12.98 13.15 -1.37
CA ILE A 26 -13.24 14.58 -1.58
C ILE A 26 -13.14 14.95 -3.07
N SER A 27 -12.09 14.49 -3.77
CA SER A 27 -11.96 14.78 -5.21
C SER A 27 -13.16 14.24 -5.99
N ASN A 28 -13.59 13.00 -5.70
CA ASN A 28 -14.73 12.38 -6.37
C ASN A 28 -16.06 13.08 -6.00
N ALA A 29 -16.26 13.41 -4.72
CA ALA A 29 -17.45 14.10 -4.26
C ALA A 29 -17.61 15.48 -4.93
N ILE A 30 -16.52 16.21 -5.15
CA ILE A 30 -16.56 17.48 -5.90
C ILE A 30 -16.81 17.22 -7.38
N LYS A 31 -16.02 16.32 -7.99
CA LYS A 31 -16.02 16.05 -9.43
C LYS A 31 -17.37 15.53 -9.94
N TYR A 32 -18.02 14.65 -9.18
CA TYR A 32 -19.27 14.01 -9.57
C TYR A 32 -20.52 14.66 -8.96
N SER A 33 -20.37 15.70 -8.14
CA SER A 33 -21.51 16.48 -7.66
C SER A 33 -22.08 17.33 -8.79
N SER A 34 -23.40 17.28 -8.98
CA SER A 34 -24.14 18.11 -9.93
C SER A 34 -24.09 19.60 -9.59
N GLY A 35 -23.85 19.96 -8.33
CA GLY A 35 -23.74 21.35 -7.87
C GLY A 35 -22.29 21.79 -7.68
N LEU A 36 -21.52 21.08 -6.86
CA LEU A 36 -20.19 21.56 -6.44
C LEU A 36 -19.21 21.69 -7.60
N SER A 37 -19.30 20.82 -8.60
CA SER A 37 -18.43 20.85 -9.78
C SER A 37 -18.58 22.14 -10.61
N GLN A 38 -19.73 22.81 -10.55
CA GLN A 38 -19.99 24.06 -11.29
C GLN A 38 -19.47 25.29 -10.54
N PHE A 39 -19.44 25.25 -9.20
CA PHE A 39 -19.07 26.39 -8.37
C PHE A 39 -17.61 26.36 -7.91
N LEU A 40 -16.98 25.19 -7.88
CA LEU A 40 -15.59 25.04 -7.45
C LEU A 40 -14.66 24.99 -8.65
N PRO A 41 -13.52 25.70 -8.62
CA PRO A 41 -12.56 25.64 -9.69
C PRO A 41 -11.90 24.26 -9.74
N SER A 42 -11.57 23.80 -10.96
CA SER A 42 -10.93 22.50 -11.20
C SER A 42 -9.62 22.31 -10.45
N SER A 43 -8.91 23.40 -10.13
CA SER A 43 -7.68 23.39 -9.33
C SER A 43 -7.86 22.78 -7.94
N ILE A 44 -9.06 22.84 -7.36
CA ILE A 44 -9.35 22.20 -6.07
C ILE A 44 -9.40 20.67 -6.23
N ILE A 45 -9.99 20.17 -7.31
CA ILE A 45 -10.00 18.72 -7.63
C ILE A 45 -8.56 18.25 -7.82
N THR A 46 -7.78 18.95 -8.65
CA THR A 46 -6.37 18.61 -8.91
C THR A 46 -5.53 18.63 -7.64
N LYS A 47 -5.80 19.55 -6.70
CA LYS A 47 -5.14 19.58 -5.39
C LYS A 47 -5.38 18.29 -4.62
N TYR A 48 -6.61 17.81 -4.52
CA TYR A 48 -6.92 16.58 -3.79
C TYR A 48 -6.43 15.33 -4.50
N GLU A 49 -6.50 15.26 -5.83
CA GLU A 49 -5.89 14.19 -6.62
C GLU A 49 -4.37 14.12 -6.38
N THR A 50 -3.69 15.27 -6.32
CA THR A 50 -2.25 15.34 -5.99
C THR A 50 -1.96 14.84 -4.58
N LEU A 51 -2.80 15.19 -3.59
CA LEU A 51 -2.65 14.70 -2.22
C LEU A 51 -2.89 13.19 -2.12
N THR A 52 -3.88 12.66 -2.83
CA THR A 52 -4.10 11.21 -2.97
C THR A 52 -2.87 10.54 -3.55
N GLY A 53 -2.32 11.07 -4.65
CA GLY A 53 -1.11 10.55 -5.29
C GLY A 53 0.11 10.54 -4.38
N ARG A 54 0.34 11.60 -3.60
CA ARG A 54 1.45 11.65 -2.62
C ARG A 54 1.33 10.57 -1.56
N ASN A 55 0.12 10.33 -1.05
CA ASN A 55 -0.14 9.30 -0.05
C ASN A 55 0.04 7.89 -0.60
N ARG A 56 -0.38 7.65 -1.86
CA ARG A 56 -0.09 6.40 -2.57
C ARG A 56 1.41 6.13 -2.68
N MET A 57 2.19 7.16 -3.04
CA MET A 57 3.65 7.04 -3.11
C MET A 57 4.29 6.74 -1.75
N ALA A 58 3.78 7.33 -0.66
CA ALA A 58 4.23 7.00 0.69
C ALA A 58 3.92 5.55 1.07
N LEU A 59 2.72 5.04 0.73
CA LEU A 59 2.36 3.63 0.93
C LEU A 59 3.24 2.69 0.11
N LYS A 60 3.53 3.05 -1.14
CA LYS A 60 4.47 2.30 -2.00
C LYS A 60 5.86 2.21 -1.35
N ALA A 61 6.35 3.30 -0.76
CA ALA A 61 7.62 3.30 -0.04
C ALA A 61 7.59 2.42 1.22
N ILE A 62 6.46 2.42 1.95
CA ILE A 62 6.26 1.51 3.09
C ILE A 62 6.33 0.06 2.64
N TRP A 63 5.64 -0.32 1.56
CA TRP A 63 5.75 -1.66 1.01
C TRP A 63 7.19 -2.01 0.66
N GLN A 64 7.89 -1.15 -0.08
CA GLN A 64 9.29 -1.36 -0.45
C GLN A 64 10.24 -1.51 0.76
N SER A 65 9.89 -0.95 1.92
CA SER A 65 10.70 -1.09 3.13
C SER A 65 10.82 -2.54 3.62
N SER A 66 9.89 -3.44 3.24
CA SER A 66 10.02 -4.87 3.55
C SER A 66 11.19 -5.55 2.82
N LEU A 67 11.68 -4.94 1.73
CA LEU A 67 12.83 -5.42 0.96
C LEU A 67 14.15 -4.80 1.40
N ALA A 68 14.17 -3.94 2.42
CA ALA A 68 15.34 -3.14 2.78
C ALA A 68 16.60 -3.99 3.05
N THR A 69 16.43 -5.19 3.60
CA THR A 69 17.53 -6.09 3.97
C THR A 69 18.10 -6.85 2.79
N PHE A 70 17.43 -6.88 1.62
CA PHE A 70 17.86 -7.67 0.47
C PHE A 70 19.22 -7.22 -0.07
N MET A 71 19.52 -5.93 0.04
CA MET A 71 20.79 -5.33 -0.37
C MET A 71 21.93 -5.52 0.64
N SER A 72 21.65 -6.03 1.85
CA SER A 72 22.68 -6.20 2.88
C SER A 72 23.63 -7.35 2.54
N SER A 73 24.94 -7.11 2.50
CA SER A 73 25.94 -8.17 2.32
C SER A 73 26.18 -9.02 3.57
N ASN A 74 25.76 -8.53 4.74
CA ASN A 74 26.10 -9.12 6.04
C ASN A 74 25.07 -10.13 6.54
N ILE A 75 24.00 -10.35 5.78
CA ILE A 75 22.86 -11.18 6.14
C ILE A 75 22.73 -12.28 5.08
N ASN A 76 22.60 -13.52 5.51
CA ASN A 76 22.41 -14.63 4.57
C ASN A 76 20.99 -14.60 3.96
N SER A 77 20.80 -15.29 2.83
CA SER A 77 19.55 -15.17 2.06
C SER A 77 18.31 -15.72 2.78
N ASN A 78 18.46 -16.70 3.67
CA ASN A 78 17.35 -17.23 4.48
C ASN A 78 16.91 -16.21 5.54
N GLU A 79 17.86 -15.61 6.25
CA GLU A 79 17.58 -14.58 7.25
C GLU A 79 16.96 -13.33 6.60
N LYS A 80 17.39 -12.95 5.39
CA LYS A 80 16.73 -11.89 4.61
C LYS A 80 15.26 -12.19 4.34
N ILE A 81 14.91 -13.43 4.03
CA ILE A 81 13.52 -13.86 3.80
C ILE A 81 12.72 -13.79 5.10
N GLU A 82 13.27 -14.21 6.23
CA GLU A 82 12.61 -14.11 7.53
C GLU A 82 12.32 -12.66 7.92
N LEU A 83 13.28 -11.76 7.68
CA LEU A 83 13.12 -10.32 7.90
C LEU A 83 12.07 -9.71 6.95
N PHE A 84 12.08 -10.12 5.67
CA PHE A 84 11.04 -9.76 4.71
C PHE A 84 9.66 -10.21 5.20
N ASN A 85 9.50 -11.49 5.58
CA ASN A 85 8.22 -12.04 6.03
C ASN A 85 7.69 -11.26 7.24
N THR A 86 8.55 -10.98 8.21
CA THR A 86 8.20 -10.22 9.42
C THR A 86 7.75 -8.80 9.07
N SER A 87 8.49 -8.09 8.22
CA SER A 87 8.14 -6.73 7.80
C SER A 87 6.87 -6.70 6.95
N PHE A 88 6.74 -7.64 6.01
CA PHE A 88 5.57 -7.79 5.16
C PHE A 88 4.29 -8.06 5.96
N GLU A 89 4.34 -8.99 6.92
CA GLU A 89 3.21 -9.28 7.81
C GLU A 89 2.81 -8.09 8.66
N LYS A 90 3.79 -7.36 9.19
CA LYS A 90 3.54 -6.14 9.95
C LYS A 90 2.79 -5.12 9.10
N ILE A 91 3.25 -4.84 7.88
CA ILE A 91 2.58 -3.91 6.97
C ILE A 91 1.15 -4.37 6.65
N CYS A 92 0.96 -5.66 6.37
CA CYS A 92 -0.37 -6.24 6.14
C CYS A 92 -1.29 -6.02 7.34
N ASN A 93 -0.80 -6.27 8.56
CA ASN A 93 -1.59 -6.11 9.78
C ASN A 93 -1.96 -4.64 10.02
N ASP A 94 -0.99 -3.72 9.87
CA ASP A 94 -1.22 -2.28 10.03
C ASP A 94 -2.33 -1.79 9.09
N LEU A 95 -2.30 -2.25 7.84
CA LEU A 95 -3.26 -1.86 6.80
C LEU A 95 -4.61 -2.59 6.90
N SER A 96 -4.64 -3.82 7.41
CA SER A 96 -5.87 -4.64 7.51
C SER A 96 -6.96 -4.05 8.42
N SER A 97 -6.57 -3.12 9.29
CA SER A 97 -7.50 -2.40 10.15
C SER A 97 -8.39 -1.41 9.37
N PHE A 98 -7.93 -0.97 8.19
CA PHE A 98 -8.50 0.13 7.44
C PHE A 98 -9.26 -0.32 6.19
N VAL A 99 -10.36 0.36 5.86
CA VAL A 99 -11.22 0.02 4.71
C VAL A 99 -11.07 1.08 3.62
N ILE A 100 -10.75 0.64 2.40
CA ILE A 100 -10.78 1.46 1.18
C ILE A 100 -12.11 1.20 0.48
N TYR A 101 -13.02 2.19 0.53
CA TYR A 101 -14.38 2.03 0.01
C TYR A 101 -14.44 2.11 -1.52
N ASP A 102 -13.66 3.00 -2.10
CA ASP A 102 -13.66 3.24 -3.54
C ASP A 102 -12.88 2.13 -4.26
N PRO A 103 -13.53 1.39 -5.19
CA PRO A 103 -12.90 0.24 -5.84
C PRO A 103 -11.73 0.64 -6.74
N ASP A 104 -11.76 1.82 -7.35
CA ASP A 104 -10.68 2.30 -8.21
C ASP A 104 -9.44 2.65 -7.39
N LEU A 105 -9.62 3.37 -6.27
CA LEU A 105 -8.52 3.63 -5.34
C LEU A 105 -7.94 2.33 -4.78
N ARG A 106 -8.80 1.37 -4.41
CA ARG A 106 -8.36 0.06 -3.90
C ARG A 106 -7.53 -0.68 -4.95
N GLY A 107 -8.00 -0.74 -6.18
CA GLY A 107 -7.26 -1.36 -7.29
C GLY A 107 -5.90 -0.71 -7.51
N HIS A 108 -5.84 0.62 -7.49
CA HIS A 108 -4.57 1.34 -7.59
C HIS A 108 -3.59 1.04 -6.44
N LEU A 109 -4.08 0.96 -5.20
CA LEU A 109 -3.24 0.66 -4.04
C LEU A 109 -2.67 -0.77 -4.08
N ILE A 110 -3.49 -1.74 -4.49
CA ILE A 110 -3.06 -3.12 -4.70
C ILE A 110 -2.00 -3.18 -5.80
N GLN A 111 -2.27 -2.55 -6.94
CA GLN A 111 -1.35 -2.54 -8.08
C GLN A 111 -0.02 -1.87 -7.71
N ASP A 112 -0.04 -0.70 -7.04
CA ASP A 112 1.17 0.00 -6.61
C ASP A 112 2.05 -0.88 -5.70
N ALA A 113 1.43 -1.65 -4.80
CA ALA A 113 2.10 -2.57 -3.89
C ALA A 113 2.69 -3.77 -4.64
N VAL A 114 1.90 -4.42 -5.50
CA VAL A 114 2.34 -5.56 -6.34
C VAL A 114 3.51 -5.15 -7.24
N ASP A 115 3.37 -4.07 -7.99
CA ASP A 115 4.38 -3.60 -8.94
C ASP A 115 5.72 -3.26 -8.27
N CYS A 116 5.68 -2.79 -7.03
CA CYS A 116 6.89 -2.38 -6.32
C CYS A 116 7.60 -3.52 -5.59
N LEU A 117 6.85 -4.57 -5.20
CA LEU A 117 7.33 -5.68 -4.39
C LEU A 117 7.62 -6.93 -5.20
N VAL A 118 6.64 -7.39 -5.98
CA VAL A 118 6.64 -8.73 -6.57
C VAL A 118 7.81 -8.96 -7.51
N PRO A 119 8.13 -8.05 -8.46
CA PRO A 119 9.28 -8.23 -9.33
C PRO A 119 10.59 -8.38 -8.55
N LYS A 120 10.81 -7.52 -7.53
CA LYS A 120 12.03 -7.52 -6.72
C LYS A 120 12.14 -8.75 -5.84
N TYR A 121 11.02 -9.17 -5.25
CA TYR A 121 10.95 -10.38 -4.45
C TYR A 121 11.25 -11.62 -5.30
N SER A 122 10.62 -11.74 -6.48
CA SER A 122 10.87 -12.85 -7.40
C SER A 122 12.32 -12.88 -7.86
N SER A 123 12.88 -11.76 -8.31
CA SER A 123 14.29 -11.67 -8.73
C SER A 123 15.23 -12.10 -7.61
N PHE A 124 15.00 -11.65 -6.38
CA PHE A 124 15.81 -12.07 -5.23
C PHE A 124 15.78 -13.59 -5.01
N LEU A 125 14.59 -14.22 -5.08
CA LEU A 125 14.46 -15.67 -4.92
C LEU A 125 15.23 -16.43 -6.00
N ASP A 126 15.18 -15.96 -7.25
CA ASP A 126 15.83 -16.61 -8.39
C ASP A 126 17.36 -16.44 -8.33
N GLU A 127 17.85 -15.23 -8.04
CA GLU A 127 19.28 -14.93 -7.90
C GLU A 127 19.94 -15.72 -6.77
N ASN A 128 19.22 -15.93 -5.67
CA ASN A 128 19.72 -16.64 -4.49
C ASN A 128 19.39 -18.14 -4.51
N LYS A 129 18.78 -18.66 -5.60
CA LYS A 129 18.41 -20.06 -5.78
C LYS A 129 17.63 -20.62 -4.58
N ILE A 130 16.72 -19.81 -4.05
CA ILE A 130 15.96 -20.16 -2.85
C ILE A 130 15.02 -21.32 -3.17
N ASN A 131 15.02 -22.34 -2.30
CA ASN A 131 14.10 -23.45 -2.46
C ASN A 131 12.66 -22.98 -2.14
N ARG A 132 11.83 -22.93 -3.18
CA ARG A 132 10.45 -22.47 -3.09
C ARG A 132 9.54 -23.38 -2.24
N SER A 133 9.93 -24.64 -1.98
CA SER A 133 9.11 -25.58 -1.19
C SER A 133 9.02 -25.23 0.29
N TYR A 134 9.95 -24.42 0.81
CA TYR A 134 9.98 -24.02 2.22
C TYR A 134 9.64 -22.55 2.44
N LEU A 135 9.22 -21.83 1.39
CA LEU A 135 8.85 -20.43 1.51
C LEU A 135 7.49 -20.30 2.22
N LYS A 136 7.47 -19.48 3.28
CA LYS A 136 6.22 -19.05 3.93
C LYS A 136 5.30 -18.33 2.94
N TYR A 137 5.87 -17.47 2.09
CA TYR A 137 5.16 -16.73 1.07
C TYR A 137 5.76 -16.96 -0.32
N PRO A 138 5.27 -17.96 -1.06
CA PRO A 138 5.50 -18.03 -2.50
C PRO A 138 5.02 -16.74 -3.19
N VAL A 139 5.58 -16.40 -4.36
CA VAL A 139 5.23 -15.16 -5.09
C VAL A 139 3.71 -14.95 -5.24
N PRO A 140 2.90 -15.95 -5.66
CA PRO A 140 1.44 -15.78 -5.76
C PRO A 140 0.77 -15.55 -4.39
N ALA A 141 1.36 -16.05 -3.30
CA ALA A 141 0.84 -15.83 -1.96
C ALA A 141 1.11 -14.40 -1.46
N VAL A 142 2.21 -13.76 -1.90
CA VAL A 142 2.47 -12.34 -1.64
C VAL A 142 1.39 -11.48 -2.30
N GLU A 143 1.13 -11.69 -3.59
CA GLU A 143 0.09 -10.99 -4.36
C GLU A 143 -1.28 -11.14 -3.69
N LYS A 144 -1.68 -12.38 -3.41
CA LYS A 144 -2.94 -12.68 -2.75
C LYS A 144 -3.05 -12.03 -1.38
N LYS A 145 -1.97 -11.99 -0.61
CA LYS A 145 -1.98 -11.38 0.73
C LYS A 145 -2.07 -9.85 0.66
N ILE A 146 -1.47 -9.21 -0.35
CA ILE A 146 -1.64 -7.77 -0.63
C ILE A 146 -3.12 -7.49 -0.97
N ASP A 147 -3.71 -8.26 -1.87
CA ASP A 147 -5.13 -8.11 -2.22
C ASP A 147 -6.05 -8.23 -0.98
N LEU A 148 -5.88 -9.31 -0.19
CA LEU A 148 -6.65 -9.52 1.04
C LEU A 148 -6.47 -8.40 2.07
N THR A 149 -5.31 -7.73 2.09
CA THR A 149 -5.04 -6.61 3.01
C THR A 149 -5.96 -5.43 2.73
N TYR A 150 -6.29 -5.17 1.47
CA TYR A 150 -7.16 -4.06 1.08
C TYR A 150 -8.62 -4.46 0.82
N SER A 151 -8.89 -5.76 0.65
CA SER A 151 -10.22 -6.29 0.34
C SER A 151 -11.02 -6.75 1.56
N ASN A 152 -10.39 -6.93 2.73
CA ASN A 152 -11.08 -7.37 3.95
C ASN A 152 -11.86 -6.23 4.62
N LYS A 153 -13.20 -6.33 4.56
CA LYS A 153 -14.27 -5.85 5.50
C LYS A 153 -15.54 -5.42 4.73
N GLN A 154 -16.09 -6.32 3.94
CA GLN A 154 -17.53 -6.38 3.75
C GLN A 154 -18.04 -7.56 4.58
N SER A 155 -18.34 -7.28 5.85
CA SER A 155 -19.11 -8.17 6.73
C SER A 155 -20.33 -7.42 7.20
#